data_AF-A0A0Q8ZRY3-F1
#
_entry.id   AF-A0A0Q8ZRY3-F1
#
_cell.length_a   1.000
_cell.length_b   1.000
_cell.length_c   1.000
_cell.angle_alpha   90.00
_cell.angle_beta   90.00
_cell.angle_gamma   90.00
#
_symmetry.space_group_name_H-M   'P 1'
#
loop_
_entity.id
_entity.type
_entity.pdbx_description
1 polymer ?
#
loop_
_entity_poly.entity_id
_entity_poly.type
_entity_poly.pdbx_seq_one_letter_code
_entity_poly.pdbx_strand_id
1 'polypeptide(L)'
;MKKLFSILLLLLQFSVVFAQNQPEDPSSKKIIGSWYSDVNPNIKWVFSQDGKVYNYNNDVFKVMYRYTISHSCQNNSDDNAEFITLMDKEGNEFCFKIKSINENKNGILSMVNMSNMETISFTNKK
;
A
#
# COMPACT_ATOMS: atom_id res chain seq x y z
N MET A 1 -25.50 -36.77 49.69
CA MET A 1 -24.90 -36.39 48.39
C MET A 1 -25.53 -35.08 47.89
N LYS A 2 -25.08 -33.97 48.45
CA LYS A 2 -25.39 -32.58 48.05
C LYS A 2 -24.10 -31.82 48.26
N LYS A 3 -23.79 -30.85 47.40
CA LYS A 3 -22.56 -29.99 47.37
C LYS A 3 -21.46 -30.37 46.36
N LEU A 4 -21.82 -30.78 45.14
CA LEU A 4 -20.83 -30.91 44.05
C LEU A 4 -21.24 -30.18 42.75
N PHE A 5 -22.25 -29.30 42.80
CA PHE A 5 -22.73 -28.58 41.61
C PHE A 5 -22.28 -27.11 41.50
N SER A 6 -21.53 -26.58 42.47
CA SER A 6 -21.25 -25.14 42.52
C SER A 6 -19.86 -24.71 42.01
N ILE A 7 -19.03 -25.63 41.53
CA ILE A 7 -17.65 -25.30 41.08
C ILE A 7 -17.56 -25.11 39.56
N LEU A 8 -18.56 -25.53 38.78
CA LEU A 8 -18.48 -25.53 37.31
C LEU A 8 -18.78 -24.16 36.66
N LEU A 9 -19.26 -23.16 37.41
CA LEU A 9 -19.71 -21.87 36.86
C LEU A 9 -18.66 -20.74 36.88
N LEU A 10 -17.45 -20.98 37.42
CA LEU A 10 -16.42 -19.94 37.51
C LEU A 10 -15.42 -19.89 36.34
N LEU A 11 -15.52 -20.77 35.34
CA LEU A 11 -14.52 -20.88 34.26
C LEU A 11 -14.88 -20.13 32.97
N LEU A 12 -16.00 -19.38 32.95
CA LEU A 12 -16.55 -18.80 31.71
C LEU A 12 -16.31 -17.29 31.52
N GLN A 13 -15.39 -16.67 32.27
CA GLN A 13 -15.12 -15.23 32.12
C GLN A 13 -13.63 -14.92 31.98
N PHE A 14 -13.00 -15.53 30.98
CA PHE A 14 -11.85 -14.90 30.33
C PHE A 14 -12.29 -14.48 28.94
N SER A 15 -12.93 -13.31 28.85
CA SER A 15 -13.02 -12.58 27.59
C SER A 15 -11.59 -12.19 27.22
N VAL A 16 -10.90 -13.08 26.50
CA VAL A 16 -9.64 -12.72 25.87
C VAL A 16 -10.02 -11.66 24.84
N VAL A 17 -9.85 -10.39 25.21
CA VAL A 17 -9.83 -9.28 24.25
C VAL A 17 -8.58 -9.50 23.43
N PHE A 18 -8.68 -10.36 22.41
CA PHE A 18 -7.70 -10.41 21.35
C PHE A 18 -7.84 -9.07 20.63
N ALA A 19 -7.03 -8.08 21.03
CA ALA A 19 -6.68 -6.99 20.15
C ALA A 19 -6.19 -7.65 18.85
N GLN A 20 -6.98 -7.52 17.78
CA GLN A 20 -6.63 -8.06 16.48
C GLN A 20 -5.43 -7.27 15.95
N ASN A 21 -4.22 -7.62 16.41
CA ASN A 21 -2.99 -7.39 15.68
C ASN A 21 -2.99 -8.34 14.48
N GLN A 22 -3.95 -8.18 13.58
CA GLN A 22 -3.84 -8.81 12.27
C GLN A 22 -2.59 -8.21 11.63
N PRO A 23 -1.67 -9.03 11.08
CA PRO A 23 -0.53 -8.51 10.36
C PRO A 23 -1.06 -7.58 9.28
N GLU A 24 -0.59 -6.34 9.26
CA GLU A 24 -0.93 -5.42 8.20
C GLU A 24 -0.40 -5.97 6.88
N ASP A 25 -1.21 -5.92 5.81
CA ASP A 25 -0.73 -6.37 4.50
C ASP A 25 0.51 -5.56 4.09
N PRO A 26 1.53 -6.17 3.46
CA PRO A 26 2.69 -5.41 2.99
C PRO A 26 2.29 -4.44 1.88
N SER A 27 3.07 -3.38 1.68
CA SER A 27 2.83 -2.38 0.64
C SER A 27 2.72 -3.00 -0.77
N SER A 28 3.52 -4.04 -1.05
CA SER A 28 3.46 -4.80 -2.30
C SER A 28 2.09 -5.43 -2.59
N LYS A 29 1.32 -5.76 -1.56
CA LYS A 29 -0.05 -6.27 -1.69
C LYS A 29 -1.07 -5.14 -1.71
N LYS A 30 -0.89 -4.11 -0.88
CA LYS A 30 -1.80 -2.96 -0.78
C LYS A 30 -1.83 -2.08 -2.03
N ILE A 31 -0.73 -2.03 -2.79
CA ILE A 31 -0.62 -1.18 -3.99
C ILE A 31 -1.41 -1.69 -5.18
N ILE A 32 -1.74 -2.98 -5.23
CA ILE A 32 -2.36 -3.60 -6.39
C ILE A 32 -3.75 -3.00 -6.62
N GLY A 33 -3.99 -2.51 -7.84
CA GLY A 33 -5.27 -1.91 -8.22
C GLY A 33 -5.12 -0.67 -9.09
N SER A 34 -6.25 0.01 -9.29
CA SER A 34 -6.34 1.26 -10.03
C SER A 34 -6.33 2.46 -9.09
N TRP A 35 -5.49 3.44 -9.39
CA TRP A 35 -5.28 4.65 -8.63
C TRP A 35 -5.47 5.86 -9.53
N TYR A 36 -6.33 6.79 -9.15
CA TYR A 36 -6.68 7.98 -9.91
C TYR A 36 -6.04 9.19 -9.27
N SER A 37 -5.38 10.04 -10.07
CA SER A 37 -4.67 11.20 -9.53
C SER A 37 -5.66 12.21 -8.94
N ASP A 38 -5.35 12.72 -7.75
CA ASP A 38 -6.21 13.68 -7.06
C ASP A 38 -6.26 15.04 -7.77
N VAL A 39 -5.19 15.42 -8.48
CA VAL A 39 -5.11 16.68 -9.23
C VAL A 39 -5.69 16.59 -10.64
N ASN A 40 -5.77 15.38 -11.20
CA ASN A 40 -6.37 15.14 -12.51
C ASN A 40 -6.92 13.70 -12.58
N PRO A 41 -8.22 13.51 -12.27
CA PRO A 41 -8.85 12.18 -12.23
C PRO A 41 -8.82 11.41 -13.55
N ASN A 42 -8.52 12.06 -14.67
CA ASN A 42 -8.34 11.39 -15.96
C ASN A 42 -7.01 10.62 -16.03
N ILE A 43 -6.05 10.94 -15.16
CA ILE A 43 -4.79 10.22 -15.03
C ILE A 43 -5.00 9.04 -14.06
N LYS A 44 -4.77 7.84 -14.58
CA LYS A 44 -4.92 6.58 -13.84
C LYS A 44 -3.64 5.76 -13.90
N TRP A 45 -3.22 5.24 -12.76
CA TRP A 45 -2.13 4.28 -12.63
C TRP A 45 -2.72 2.93 -12.22
N VAL A 46 -2.30 1.85 -12.87
CA VAL A 46 -2.76 0.49 -12.56
C VAL A 46 -1.57 -0.35 -12.18
N PHE A 47 -1.44 -0.70 -10.91
CA PHE A 47 -0.40 -1.60 -10.43
C PHE A 47 -0.90 -3.04 -10.48
N SER A 48 -0.14 -3.91 -11.14
CA SER A 48 -0.46 -5.32 -11.33
C SER A 48 0.49 -6.24 -10.58
N GLN A 49 0.01 -7.43 -10.25
CA GLN A 49 0.75 -8.43 -9.46
C GLN A 49 2.04 -8.92 -10.14
N ASP A 50 2.18 -8.72 -11.45
CA ASP A 50 3.38 -9.08 -12.22
C ASP A 50 4.49 -8.02 -12.16
N GLY A 51 4.39 -7.05 -11.24
CA GLY A 51 5.42 -6.03 -11.03
C GLY A 51 5.44 -4.96 -12.13
N LYS A 52 4.29 -4.70 -12.77
CA LYS A 52 4.14 -3.62 -13.75
C LYS A 52 3.15 -2.57 -13.27
N VAL A 53 3.40 -1.33 -13.65
CA VAL A 53 2.45 -0.23 -13.50
C VAL A 53 2.17 0.41 -14.85
N TYR A 54 0.89 0.60 -15.13
CA TYR A 54 0.40 1.16 -16.39
C TYR A 54 -0.19 2.54 -16.13
N ASN A 55 0.29 3.54 -16.86
CA ASN A 55 -0.26 4.88 -16.84
C ASN A 55 -1.24 5.07 -18.01
N TYR A 56 -2.38 5.69 -17.70
CA TYR A 56 -3.41 6.08 -18.65
C TYR A 56 -3.74 7.56 -18.46
N ASN A 57 -4.15 8.22 -19.54
CA ASN A 57 -4.78 9.53 -19.51
C ASN A 57 -6.02 9.49 -20.42
N ASN A 58 -7.20 9.79 -19.87
CA ASN A 58 -8.50 9.61 -20.53
C ASN A 58 -8.71 8.17 -21.03
N ASP A 59 -8.34 7.20 -20.19
CA ASP A 59 -8.33 5.75 -20.52
C ASP A 59 -7.45 5.34 -21.71
N VAL A 60 -6.69 6.27 -22.30
CA VAL A 60 -5.70 5.98 -23.33
C VAL A 60 -4.37 5.62 -22.65
N PHE A 61 -3.86 4.43 -22.94
CA PHE A 61 -2.55 3.96 -22.47
C PHE A 61 -1.45 4.94 -22.90
N LYS A 62 -0.55 5.28 -21.98
CA LYS A 62 0.58 6.19 -22.22
C LYS A 62 1.92 5.52 -22.06
N VAL A 63 2.13 4.86 -20.92
CA VAL A 63 3.42 4.26 -20.59
C VAL A 63 3.24 3.13 -19.60
N MET A 64 4.17 2.17 -19.64
CA MET A 64 4.29 1.08 -18.67
C MET A 64 5.68 1.14 -18.06
N TYR A 65 5.75 0.93 -16.75
CA TYR A 65 7.01 0.75 -16.02
C TYR A 65 7.01 -0.61 -15.33
N ARG A 66 8.19 -1.20 -15.16
CA ARG A 66 8.39 -2.20 -14.11
C ARG A 66 8.46 -1.47 -12.78
N TYR A 67 7.93 -2.06 -11.73
CA TYR A 67 8.06 -1.49 -10.39
C TYR A 67 8.57 -2.50 -9.38
N THR A 68 9.32 -2.00 -8.40
CA THR A 68 9.73 -2.72 -7.19
C THR A 68 9.41 -1.87 -5.97
N ILE A 69 9.24 -2.53 -4.82
CA ILE A 69 9.11 -1.88 -3.51
C ILE A 69 10.22 -2.39 -2.60
N SER A 70 10.99 -1.47 -2.01
CA SER A 70 12.14 -1.77 -1.15
C SER A 70 12.43 -0.61 -0.20
N HIS A 71 13.33 -0.83 0.76
CA HIS A 71 13.82 0.21 1.68
C HIS A 71 14.86 1.16 1.07
N SER A 72 15.12 1.04 -0.24
CA SER A 72 16.05 1.88 -0.98
C SER A 72 15.66 1.98 -2.45
N CYS A 73 16.14 3.04 -3.09
CA CYS A 73 16.00 3.33 -4.51
C CYS A 73 17.07 4.35 -4.91
N GLN A 74 17.68 4.23 -6.09
CA GLN A 74 18.75 5.16 -6.50
C GLN A 74 19.80 5.37 -5.38
N ASN A 75 19.97 6.61 -4.91
CA ASN A 75 20.85 7.02 -3.81
C ASN A 75 20.12 7.26 -2.46
N ASN A 76 18.85 6.85 -2.35
CA ASN A 76 18.05 6.97 -1.13
C ASN A 76 17.91 5.61 -0.43
N SER A 77 17.99 5.61 0.90
CA SER A 77 17.79 4.43 1.74
C SER A 77 17.21 4.85 3.09
N ASP A 78 16.27 4.09 3.63
CA ASP A 78 15.63 4.33 4.93
C ASP A 78 15.05 3.01 5.47
N ASP A 79 15.58 2.52 6.59
CA ASP A 79 15.14 1.27 7.22
C ASP A 79 13.68 1.31 7.70
N ASN A 80 13.13 2.52 7.89
CA ASN A 80 11.78 2.73 8.40
C ASN A 80 10.79 3.16 7.32
N ALA A 81 11.22 3.27 6.06
CA ALA A 81 10.34 3.67 4.97
C ALA A 81 10.56 2.83 3.72
N GLU A 82 9.47 2.63 2.98
CA GLU A 82 9.52 1.96 1.69
C GLU A 82 9.50 2.97 0.55
N PHE A 83 10.12 2.57 -0.55
CA PHE A 83 10.21 3.31 -1.79
C PHE A 83 9.66 2.47 -2.93
N ILE A 84 9.07 3.12 -3.91
CA ILE A 84 8.73 2.55 -5.21
C ILE A 84 9.77 3.02 -6.22
N THR A 85 10.44 2.07 -6.86
CA THR A 85 11.25 2.35 -8.05
C THR A 85 10.42 2.02 -9.27
N LEU A 86 10.24 2.98 -10.17
CA LEU A 86 9.68 2.75 -11.50
C LEU A 86 10.80 2.73 -12.52
N MET A 87 10.90 1.66 -13.30
CA MET A 87 11.92 1.52 -14.34
C MET A 87 11.24 1.46 -15.71
N ASP A 88 11.66 2.36 -16.60
CA ASP A 88 11.16 2.38 -17.97
C ASP A 88 11.88 1.34 -18.86
N LYS A 89 11.51 1.30 -20.15
CA LYS A 89 12.09 0.37 -21.13
C LYS A 89 13.58 0.65 -21.43
N GLU A 90 14.04 1.86 -21.18
CA GLU A 90 15.41 2.33 -21.43
C GLU A 90 16.31 2.11 -20.20
N GLY A 91 15.71 1.73 -19.06
CA GLY A 91 16.39 1.51 -17.80
C GLY A 91 16.48 2.77 -16.94
N ASN A 92 15.79 3.86 -17.31
CA ASN A 92 15.71 5.03 -16.45
C ASN A 92 14.86 4.70 -15.22
N GLU A 93 15.38 5.02 -14.05
CA GLU A 93 14.71 4.82 -12.78
C GLU A 93 14.09 6.12 -12.27
N PHE A 94 12.86 6.03 -11.76
CA PHE A 94 12.17 7.09 -11.03
C PHE A 94 11.88 6.58 -9.63
N CYS A 95 12.38 7.28 -8.62
CA CYS A 95 12.14 6.90 -7.23
C CYS A 95 11.06 7.74 -6.55
N PHE A 96 10.17 7.05 -5.84
CA PHE A 96 9.16 7.64 -4.98
C PHE A 96 9.21 7.05 -3.57
N LYS A 97 9.29 7.87 -2.52
CA LYS A 97 9.10 7.43 -1.13
C LYS A 97 7.60 7.26 -0.85
N ILE A 98 7.18 6.11 -0.34
CA ILE A 98 5.79 5.87 0.07
C ILE A 98 5.53 6.66 1.36
N LYS A 99 4.48 7.48 1.37
CA LYS A 99 3.98 8.16 2.57
C LYS A 99 2.80 7.43 3.19
N SER A 100 1.89 6.94 2.35
CA SER A 100 0.75 6.14 2.78
C SER A 100 0.27 5.26 1.63
N ILE A 101 -0.25 4.09 1.98
CA ILE A 101 -0.80 3.16 0.98
C ILE A 101 -1.94 2.32 1.54
N ASN A 102 -3.16 2.67 1.12
CA ASN A 102 -4.41 2.00 1.48
C ASN A 102 -4.54 1.65 2.98
N GLU A 103 -3.99 2.50 3.85
CA GLU A 103 -4.01 2.28 5.30
C GLU A 103 -5.45 2.18 5.77
N ASN A 104 -5.76 1.13 6.54
CA ASN A 104 -7.12 0.85 7.00
C ASN A 104 -8.16 0.83 5.86
N LYS A 105 -7.75 0.43 4.65
CA LYS A 105 -8.59 0.41 3.44
C LYS A 105 -9.16 1.79 3.08
N ASN A 106 -8.44 2.87 3.40
CA ASN A 106 -8.88 4.24 3.14
C ASN A 106 -8.88 4.60 1.63
N GLY A 107 -8.24 3.79 0.79
CA GLY A 107 -8.15 3.99 -0.65
C GLY A 107 -7.24 5.15 -1.05
N ILE A 108 -6.24 5.51 -0.24
CA ILE A 108 -5.30 6.60 -0.50
C ILE A 108 -3.91 6.03 -0.81
N LEU A 109 -3.27 6.55 -1.85
CA LEU A 109 -1.85 6.34 -2.13
C LEU A 109 -1.20 7.72 -2.21
N SER A 110 -0.23 7.98 -1.33
CA SER A 110 0.56 9.20 -1.38
C SER A 110 2.04 8.88 -1.41
N MET A 111 2.77 9.55 -2.29
CA MET A 111 4.19 9.31 -2.51
C MET A 111 4.91 10.64 -2.72
N VAL A 112 6.20 10.68 -2.37
CA VAL A 112 7.07 11.82 -2.63
C VAL A 112 8.06 11.44 -3.73
N ASN A 113 8.08 12.19 -4.82
CA ASN A 113 9.11 12.05 -5.85
C ASN A 113 10.45 12.50 -5.29
N MET A 114 11.43 11.59 -5.26
CA MET A 114 12.72 11.86 -4.62
C MET A 114 13.64 12.78 -5.42
N SER A 115 13.32 13.07 -6.69
CA SER A 115 14.11 13.97 -7.55
C SER A 115 13.78 15.46 -7.35
N ASN A 116 12.52 15.77 -7.00
CA ASN A 116 12.02 17.14 -6.89
C ASN A 116 11.25 17.42 -5.60
N MET A 117 11.12 16.42 -4.72
CA MET A 117 10.41 16.47 -3.44
C MET A 117 8.91 16.77 -3.54
N GLU A 118 8.31 16.71 -4.73
CA GLU A 118 6.89 16.91 -4.91
C GLU A 118 6.11 15.71 -4.37
N THR A 119 5.01 15.99 -3.69
CA THR A 119 4.07 14.96 -3.25
C THR A 119 3.01 14.74 -4.32
N ILE A 120 2.84 13.48 -4.70
CA ILE A 120 1.76 13.03 -5.58
C ILE A 120 0.79 12.16 -4.78
N SER A 121 -0.51 12.38 -5.00
CA SER A 121 -1.57 11.66 -4.30
C SER A 121 -2.58 11.11 -5.29
N PHE A 122 -3.09 9.93 -4.94
CA PHE A 122 -4.07 9.18 -5.71
C PHE A 122 -5.12 8.56 -4.79
N THR A 123 -6.28 8.29 -5.37
CA THR A 123 -7.37 7.57 -4.74
C THR A 123 -7.79 6.33 -5.53
N ASN A 124 -8.21 5.26 -4.86
CA ASN A 124 -8.75 4.05 -5.50
C ASN A 124 -10.28 3.94 -5.40
N LYS A 125 -10.94 4.96 -4.84
CA LYS A 125 -12.40 5.06 -4.76
C LYS A 125 -12.91 5.60 -6.10
N LYS A 126 -13.69 4.79 -6.81
CA LYS A 126 -14.55 5.28 -7.89
C LYS A 126 -15.94 5.47 -7.35
#